data_AF-A0A0F9TDG0-F1
#
_entry.id   AF-A0A0F9TDG0-F1
#
_cell.length_a   1.000
_cell.length_b   1.000
_cell.length_c   1.000
_cell.angle_alpha   90.00
_cell.angle_beta   90.00
_cell.angle_gamma   90.00
#
_symmetry.space_group_name_H-M   'P 1'
#
loop_
_entity.id
_entity.type
_entity.pdbx_description
1 polymer ?
#
loop_
_entity_poly.entity_id
_entity_poly.type
_entity_poly.pdbx_seq_one_letter_code
_entity_poly.pdbx_strand_id
1 'polypeptide(L)'
;MPTITNPGVIEMIVSAYLANGLDKGAAALSMGYSESYIRNGDCAKLWDRSDVKVELRKQRLELTRKTGFSKEQASVDLDEDRHLARTLKQPSAAISATQAKIRLYGMDQMASSDQTIIIINPPKQLPATKSVASRVIGGDTNTKQLPPEQVDCA
;
A
#
# COMPACT_ATOMS: atom_id res chain seq x y z
N MET A 1 -30.18 -0.83 37.65
CA MET A 1 -29.68 -1.11 36.29
C MET A 1 -28.29 -0.48 36.20
N PRO A 2 -27.23 -1.24 35.88
CA PRO A 2 -25.87 -0.68 35.90
C PRO A 2 -25.77 0.42 34.83
N THR A 3 -25.46 1.64 35.27
CA THR A 3 -25.26 2.78 34.38
C THR A 3 -23.98 2.53 33.58
N ILE A 4 -24.13 2.32 32.28
CA ILE A 4 -23.07 1.94 31.32
C ILE A 4 -22.13 3.13 31.01
N THR A 5 -22.00 4.07 31.94
CA THR A 5 -21.03 5.16 31.91
C THR A 5 -19.77 4.81 32.68
N ASN A 6 -19.76 3.72 33.46
CA ASN A 6 -18.55 3.26 34.11
C ASN A 6 -17.62 2.59 33.09
N PRO A 7 -16.39 3.09 32.87
CA PRO A 7 -15.44 2.52 31.92
C PRO A 7 -15.13 1.05 32.20
N GLY A 8 -15.09 0.62 33.47
CA GLY A 8 -14.83 -0.79 33.82
C GLY A 8 -15.92 -1.75 33.33
N VAL A 9 -17.17 -1.31 33.26
CA VAL A 9 -18.27 -2.13 32.73
C VAL A 9 -18.15 -2.29 31.21
N ILE A 10 -17.63 -1.26 30.52
CA ILE A 10 -17.38 -1.28 29.08
C ILE A 10 -16.24 -2.25 28.75
N GLU A 11 -15.17 -2.25 29.54
CA GLU A 11 -14.07 -3.20 29.36
C GLU A 11 -14.54 -4.65 29.55
N MET A 12 -15.35 -4.91 30.58
CA MET A 12 -15.87 -6.26 30.86
C MET A 12 -16.86 -6.75 29.81
N ILE A 13 -17.73 -5.89 29.26
CA ILE A 13 -18.66 -6.34 28.22
C ILE A 13 -17.93 -6.66 26.91
N VAL A 14 -16.88 -5.88 26.58
CA VAL A 14 -16.04 -6.15 25.41
C VAL A 14 -15.23 -7.43 25.60
N SER A 15 -14.68 -7.67 26.80
CA SER A 15 -13.95 -8.91 27.08
C SER A 15 -14.86 -10.14 27.03
N ALA A 16 -16.07 -10.06 27.58
CA ALA A 16 -17.09 -11.11 27.48
C ALA A 16 -17.50 -11.37 26.01
N TYR A 17 -17.56 -10.33 25.19
CA TYR A 17 -17.84 -10.48 23.76
C TYR A 17 -16.73 -11.20 23.00
N LEU A 18 -15.47 -10.91 23.32
CA LEU A 18 -14.34 -11.61 22.74
C LEU A 18 -14.26 -13.07 23.23
N ALA A 19 -14.60 -13.34 24.50
CA ALA A 19 -14.60 -14.68 25.08
C ALA A 19 -15.73 -15.57 24.53
N ASN A 20 -16.92 -15.01 24.28
CA ASN A 20 -18.09 -15.73 23.78
C ASN A 20 -18.14 -15.85 22.25
N GLY A 21 -16.99 -15.86 21.58
CA GLY A 21 -16.92 -16.10 20.13
C GLY A 21 -17.60 -15.02 19.28
N LEU A 22 -17.58 -13.76 19.71
CA LEU A 22 -18.17 -12.61 19.01
C LEU A 22 -19.72 -12.62 18.96
N ASP A 23 -20.37 -13.30 19.91
CA ASP A 23 -21.81 -13.22 20.11
C ASP A 23 -22.18 -12.09 21.09
N LYS A 24 -22.93 -11.11 20.57
CA LYS A 24 -23.44 -9.94 21.30
C LYS A 24 -24.45 -10.33 22.39
N GLY A 25 -25.31 -11.31 22.10
CA GLY A 25 -26.37 -11.75 23.00
C GLY A 25 -25.80 -12.51 24.19
N ALA A 26 -24.95 -13.50 23.93
CA ALA A 26 -24.25 -14.26 24.98
C ALA A 26 -23.40 -13.35 25.88
N ALA A 27 -22.69 -12.37 25.30
CA ALA A 27 -21.94 -11.38 26.08
C ALA A 27 -22.84 -10.54 26.99
N ALA A 28 -23.97 -10.04 26.48
CA ALA A 28 -24.92 -9.28 27.30
C ALA A 28 -25.53 -10.14 28.42
N LEU A 29 -25.87 -11.41 28.18
CA LEU A 29 -26.36 -12.31 29.23
C LEU A 29 -25.32 -12.53 30.32
N SER A 30 -24.06 -12.77 29.95
CA SER A 30 -22.96 -12.99 30.91
C SER A 30 -22.70 -11.78 31.80
N MET A 31 -23.01 -10.58 31.31
CA MET A 31 -22.90 -9.31 32.04
C MET A 31 -24.14 -8.97 32.88
N GLY A 32 -25.15 -9.84 32.89
CA GLY A 32 -26.38 -9.68 33.69
C GLY A 32 -27.46 -8.82 33.03
N TYR A 33 -27.42 -8.59 31.71
CA TYR A 33 -28.54 -7.98 30.99
C TYR A 33 -29.70 -8.97 30.88
N SER A 34 -30.94 -8.47 30.92
CA SER A 34 -32.12 -9.31 30.83
C SER A 34 -32.28 -9.90 29.42
N GLU A 35 -32.88 -11.09 29.35
CA GLU A 35 -33.14 -11.73 28.05
C GLU A 35 -34.10 -10.90 27.18
N SER A 36 -35.05 -10.20 27.81
CA SER A 36 -35.94 -9.25 27.13
C SER A 36 -35.18 -8.11 26.44
N TYR A 37 -34.10 -7.62 27.04
CA TYR A 37 -33.25 -6.56 26.47
C TYR A 37 -32.55 -7.02 25.18
N ILE A 38 -32.25 -8.31 25.08
CA ILE A 38 -31.63 -8.92 23.89
C ILE A 38 -32.69 -9.18 22.83
N ARG A 39 -33.83 -9.78 23.21
CA ARG A 39 -34.94 -10.07 22.29
C ARG A 39 -35.54 -8.82 21.66
N ASN A 40 -35.58 -7.71 22.39
CA ASN A 40 -36.06 -6.41 21.89
C ASN A 40 -35.05 -5.70 20.97
N GLY A 41 -33.84 -6.23 20.80
CA GLY A 41 -32.80 -5.64 19.97
C GLY A 41 -32.11 -4.41 20.59
N ASP A 42 -32.44 -4.04 21.83
CA ASP A 42 -31.80 -2.90 22.51
C ASP A 42 -30.32 -3.14 22.78
N CYS A 43 -29.90 -4.40 22.90
CA CYS A 43 -28.50 -4.79 22.92
C CYS A 43 -27.70 -4.26 21.71
N ALA A 44 -28.31 -4.14 20.53
CA ALA A 44 -27.61 -3.61 19.35
C ALA A 44 -27.14 -2.16 19.55
N LYS A 45 -27.97 -1.33 20.20
CA LYS A 45 -27.68 0.08 20.50
C LYS A 45 -26.45 0.23 21.41
N LEU A 46 -26.22 -0.74 22.29
CA LEU A 46 -25.05 -0.77 23.17
C LEU A 46 -23.75 -0.88 22.36
N TRP A 47 -23.73 -1.74 21.34
CA TRP A 47 -22.57 -1.94 20.46
C TRP A 47 -22.35 -0.79 19.48
N ASP A 48 -23.36 0.02 19.23
CA ASP A 48 -23.24 1.18 18.34
C ASP A 48 -22.57 2.39 18.98
N ARG A 49 -22.48 2.43 20.32
CA ARG A 49 -21.79 3.48 21.07
C ARG A 49 -20.31 3.58 20.68
N SER A 50 -19.83 4.81 20.55
CA SER A 50 -18.41 5.12 20.26
C SER A 50 -17.46 4.49 21.26
N ASP A 51 -17.80 4.56 22.54
CA ASP A 51 -16.91 4.17 23.64
C ASP A 51 -16.63 2.67 23.60
N VAL A 52 -17.67 1.87 23.34
CA VAL A 52 -17.58 0.41 23.18
C VAL A 52 -16.76 0.05 21.95
N LYS A 53 -16.94 0.77 20.83
CA LYS A 53 -16.19 0.57 19.59
C LYS A 53 -14.69 0.87 19.78
N VAL A 54 -14.36 1.93 20.51
CA VAL A 54 -12.97 2.28 20.83
C VAL A 54 -12.32 1.20 21.68
N GLU A 55 -13.00 0.74 22.73
CA GLU A 55 -12.45 -0.29 23.62
C GLU A 55 -12.31 -1.64 22.92
N LEU A 56 -13.28 -2.01 22.08
CA LEU A 56 -13.20 -3.20 21.23
C LEU A 56 -11.98 -3.15 20.30
N ARG A 57 -11.71 -1.99 19.68
CA ARG A 57 -10.53 -1.82 18.82
C ARG A 57 -9.24 -1.93 19.62
N LYS A 58 -9.17 -1.33 20.81
CA LYS A 58 -8.01 -1.40 21.71
C LYS A 58 -7.72 -2.84 22.11
N GLN A 59 -8.70 -3.57 22.63
CA GLN A 59 -8.51 -4.96 23.05
C GLN A 59 -8.17 -5.89 21.86
N ARG A 60 -8.77 -5.68 20.68
CA ARG A 60 -8.39 -6.42 19.46
C ARG A 60 -6.96 -6.14 19.03
N LEU A 61 -6.50 -4.89 19.13
CA LEU A 61 -5.12 -4.54 18.82
C LEU A 61 -4.15 -5.18 19.83
N GLU A 62 -4.49 -5.19 21.12
CA GLU A 62 -3.69 -5.86 22.14
C GLU A 62 -3.61 -7.37 21.92
N LEU A 63 -4.74 -8.02 21.60
CA LEU A 63 -4.75 -9.42 21.21
C LEU A 63 -3.88 -9.63 19.98
N THR A 64 -4.03 -8.81 18.94
CA THR A 64 -3.20 -8.89 17.74
C THR A 64 -1.72 -8.66 18.04
N ARG A 65 -1.36 -7.84 19.03
CA ARG A 65 0.04 -7.67 19.45
C ARG A 65 0.57 -8.90 20.20
N LYS A 66 -0.27 -9.57 20.99
CA LYS A 66 0.11 -10.76 21.77
C LYS A 66 0.12 -12.04 20.95
N THR A 67 -0.80 -12.18 20.00
CA THR A 67 -0.97 -13.37 19.16
C THR A 67 -0.51 -13.16 17.72
N GLY A 68 -0.11 -11.92 17.37
CA GLY A 68 0.31 -11.59 16.03
C GLY A 68 1.63 -12.28 15.72
N PHE A 69 1.64 -13.03 14.63
CA PHE A 69 2.86 -13.54 14.04
C PHE A 69 3.68 -12.35 13.54
N SER A 70 4.72 -11.99 14.28
CA SER A 70 5.56 -10.84 13.94
C SER A 70 6.52 -11.21 12.81
N LYS A 71 7.00 -10.20 12.08
CA LYS A 71 8.02 -10.43 11.05
C LYS A 71 9.32 -10.92 11.68
N GLU A 72 9.63 -10.47 12.89
CA GLU A 72 10.81 -10.91 13.63
C GLU A 72 10.70 -12.40 13.96
N GLN A 73 9.55 -12.85 14.45
CA GLN A 73 9.34 -14.26 14.78
C GLN A 73 9.37 -15.14 13.52
N ALA A 74 8.71 -14.71 12.44
CA ALA A 74 8.80 -15.37 11.15
C ALA A 74 10.24 -15.48 10.63
N SER A 75 11.07 -14.45 10.87
CA SER A 75 12.47 -14.44 10.43
C SER A 75 13.34 -15.42 11.21
N VAL A 76 13.04 -15.64 12.49
CA VAL A 76 13.71 -16.62 13.35
C VAL A 76 13.31 -18.03 12.93
N ASP A 77 12.01 -18.29 12.80
CA ASP A 77 11.49 -19.59 12.36
C ASP A 77 12.09 -20.01 11.01
N LEU A 78 12.19 -19.08 10.05
CA LEU A 78 12.80 -19.34 8.74
C LEU A 78 14.32 -19.62 8.81
N ASP A 79 15.04 -19.03 9.77
CA ASP A 79 16.46 -19.35 9.98
C ASP A 79 16.61 -20.76 10.57
N GLU A 80 15.77 -21.12 11.54
CA GLU A 80 15.73 -22.46 12.14
C GLU A 80 15.40 -23.53 11.10
N ASP A 81 14.37 -23.30 10.28
CA ASP A 81 13.98 -24.18 9.16
C ASP A 81 15.12 -24.34 8.14
N ARG A 82 15.83 -23.25 7.82
CA ARG A 82 17.00 -23.30 6.93
C ARG A 82 18.12 -24.13 7.55
N HIS A 83 18.38 -24.00 8.85
CA HIS A 83 19.38 -24.80 9.55
C HIS A 83 19.00 -26.28 9.58
N LEU A 84 17.74 -26.60 9.88
CA LEU A 84 17.21 -27.96 9.87
C LEU A 84 17.31 -28.58 8.47
N ALA A 85 16.91 -27.85 7.43
CA ALA A 85 17.00 -28.31 6.04
C ALA A 85 18.44 -28.64 5.62
N ARG A 86 19.43 -27.83 6.04
CA ARG A 86 20.85 -28.12 5.78
C ARG A 86 21.33 -29.38 6.50
N THR A 87 20.92 -29.57 7.76
CA THR A 87 21.23 -30.78 8.54
C THR A 87 20.66 -32.04 7.88
N LEU A 88 19.45 -31.94 7.34
CA LEU A 88 18.78 -33.03 6.62
C LEU A 88 19.22 -33.18 5.16
N LYS A 89 20.20 -32.40 4.70
CA LYS A 89 20.69 -32.38 3.30
C LYS A 89 19.57 -32.14 2.28
N GLN A 90 18.63 -31.27 2.61
CA GLN A 90 17.53 -30.82 1.74
C GLN A 90 17.82 -29.41 1.20
N PRO A 91 18.63 -29.26 0.13
CA PRO A 91 19.07 -27.95 -0.35
C PRO A 91 17.92 -27.10 -0.91
N SER A 92 16.93 -27.72 -1.54
CA SER A 92 15.74 -27.03 -2.05
C SER A 92 14.95 -26.35 -0.94
N ALA A 93 14.73 -27.03 0.19
CA ALA A 93 14.07 -26.47 1.36
C ALA A 93 14.87 -25.30 1.97
N ALA A 94 16.20 -25.43 2.06
CA ALA A 94 17.06 -24.35 2.56
C ALA A 94 17.02 -23.09 1.68
N ILE A 95 16.96 -23.26 0.36
CA ILE A 95 16.81 -22.15 -0.60
C ILE A 95 15.43 -21.51 -0.44
N SER A 96 14.37 -22.32 -0.36
CA SER A 96 13.00 -21.83 -0.17
C SER A 96 12.85 -21.01 1.12
N ALA A 97 13.43 -21.47 2.23
CA ALA A 97 13.41 -20.72 3.49
C ALA A 97 14.16 -19.37 3.36
N THR A 98 15.29 -19.36 2.66
CA THR A 98 16.04 -18.13 2.37
C THR A 98 15.23 -17.17 1.50
N GLN A 99 14.59 -17.66 0.45
CA GLN A 99 13.75 -16.84 -0.44
C GLN A 99 12.51 -16.30 0.28
N ALA A 100 11.88 -17.11 1.14
CA ALA A 100 10.76 -16.66 1.97
C ALA A 100 11.18 -15.52 2.90
N LYS A 101 12.40 -15.60 3.48
CA LYS A 101 12.95 -14.53 4.32
C LYS A 101 13.17 -13.23 3.54
N ILE A 102 13.71 -13.32 2.33
CA ILE A 102 13.89 -12.17 1.42
C ILE A 102 12.54 -11.52 1.08
N ARG A 103 11.53 -12.34 0.77
CA ARG A 103 10.14 -11.89 0.51
C ARG A 103 9.51 -11.19 1.70
N LEU A 104 9.75 -11.68 2.91
CA LEU A 104 9.21 -11.10 4.15
C LEU A 104 9.60 -9.62 4.34
N TYR A 105 10.82 -9.26 3.90
CA TYR A 105 11.32 -7.89 3.91
C TYR A 105 11.01 -7.09 2.64
N GLY A 106 10.24 -7.65 1.71
CA GLY A 106 9.83 -6.97 0.47
C GLY A 106 10.92 -6.83 -0.58
N MET A 107 12.06 -7.53 -0.43
CA MET A 107 13.17 -7.48 -1.39
C MET A 107 12.88 -8.21 -2.72
N ASP A 108 11.80 -8.99 -2.78
CA ASP A 108 11.36 -9.73 -3.98
C ASP A 108 10.41 -8.92 -4.87
N GLN A 109 9.94 -7.75 -4.42
CA GLN A 109 9.13 -6.87 -5.27
C GLN A 109 10.07 -6.08 -6.17
N MET A 110 10.20 -6.51 -7.43
CA MET A 110 10.69 -5.60 -8.46
C MET A 110 9.76 -4.38 -8.47
N ALA A 111 10.31 -3.20 -8.26
CA ALA A 111 9.58 -1.95 -8.34
C ALA A 111 8.86 -1.92 -9.70
N SER A 112 7.55 -2.19 -9.69
CA SER A 112 6.67 -2.02 -10.84
C SER A 112 6.44 -0.53 -11.04
N SER A 113 7.52 0.22 -11.28
CA SER A 113 7.41 1.56 -11.82
C SER A 113 7.33 1.41 -13.32
N ASP A 114 6.11 1.39 -13.85
CA ASP A 114 5.80 1.69 -15.24
C ASP A 114 6.22 3.15 -15.51
N GLN A 115 7.53 3.42 -15.52
CA GLN A 115 8.06 4.67 -16.05
C GLN A 115 7.97 4.58 -17.56
N THR A 116 6.83 5.00 -18.11
CA THR A 116 6.69 5.22 -19.54
C THR A 116 7.57 6.41 -19.90
N ILE A 117 8.75 6.15 -20.46
CA ILE A 117 9.62 7.19 -21.02
C ILE A 117 8.96 7.68 -22.31
N ILE A 118 8.28 8.82 -22.26
CA ILE A 118 7.75 9.48 -23.46
C ILE A 118 8.93 10.19 -24.13
N ILE A 119 9.51 9.56 -25.16
CA ILE A 119 10.49 10.20 -26.03
C ILE A 119 9.73 11.12 -26.98
N ILE A 120 9.64 12.41 -26.64
CA ILE A 120 9.10 13.42 -27.54
C ILE A 120 10.17 13.72 -28.60
N ASN A 121 9.98 13.16 -29.78
CA ASN A 121 10.81 13.49 -30.94
C ASN A 121 10.50 14.94 -31.36
N PRO A 122 11.46 15.88 -31.36
CA PRO A 122 11.19 17.25 -31.79
C PRO A 122 10.82 17.26 -33.28
N PRO A 123 9.84 18.08 -33.70
CA PRO A 123 9.35 18.09 -35.08
C PRO A 123 10.46 18.52 -36.04
N LYS A 124 10.61 17.74 -37.12
CA LYS A 124 11.51 18.03 -38.24
C LYS A 124 11.13 19.40 -38.82
N GLN A 125 12.06 20.36 -38.78
CA GLN A 125 11.85 21.67 -39.39
C GLN A 125 11.59 21.49 -40.89
N LEU A 126 10.37 21.79 -41.34
CA LEU A 126 10.02 21.80 -42.75
C LEU A 126 10.72 23.01 -43.41
N PRO A 127 11.32 22.84 -44.60
CA PRO A 127 12.04 23.92 -45.25
C PRO A 127 11.08 25.05 -45.64
N ALA A 128 11.47 26.28 -45.31
CA ALA A 128 10.73 27.50 -45.57
C ALA A 128 10.31 27.60 -47.05
N THR A 129 9.01 27.65 -47.28
CA THR A 129 8.42 28.00 -48.58
C THR A 129 8.79 29.45 -48.89
N LYS A 130 9.59 29.63 -49.94
CA LYS A 130 9.99 30.94 -50.46
C LYS A 130 8.78 31.74 -50.94
N SER A 131 8.88 33.05 -50.71
CA SER A 131 7.91 34.11 -50.93
C SER A 131 7.36 34.21 -52.36
N VAL A 132 6.07 34.57 -52.46
CA VAL A 132 5.47 35.10 -53.69
C VAL A 132 5.43 36.63 -53.60
N ALA A 133 6.00 37.25 -54.62
CA ALA A 133 6.32 38.67 -54.72
C ALA A 133 5.10 39.59 -54.88
N SER A 134 5.20 40.82 -54.36
CA SER A 134 4.45 41.97 -54.88
C SER A 134 5.34 43.22 -54.99
N ARG A 135 5.72 43.48 -56.26
CA ARG A 135 5.68 44.75 -57.01
C ARG A 135 6.27 46.06 -56.43
N VAL A 136 7.43 46.46 -57.00
CA VAL A 136 7.91 47.78 -57.53
C VAL A 136 7.72 49.03 -56.62
N ILE A 137 8.75 49.84 -56.28
CA ILE A 137 9.39 50.89 -57.10
C ILE A 137 10.74 51.35 -56.47
N GLY A 138 11.79 51.45 -57.31
CA GLY A 138 12.76 52.57 -57.29
C GLY A 138 14.06 52.42 -56.49
N GLY A 139 15.19 52.73 -57.13
CA GLY A 139 16.38 53.28 -56.46
C GLY A 139 17.69 52.50 -56.61
N ASP A 140 18.37 52.73 -57.73
CA ASP A 140 19.81 53.00 -57.88
C ASP A 140 20.88 52.21 -57.10
N THR A 141 21.68 51.52 -57.92
CA THR A 141 23.15 51.49 -57.92
C THR A 141 23.89 50.75 -56.79
N ASN A 142 24.56 49.67 -57.22
CA ASN A 142 26.02 49.58 -57.34
C ASN A 142 26.70 48.43 -56.57
N THR A 143 27.53 47.73 -57.36
CA THR A 143 28.84 47.15 -57.04
C THR A 143 28.98 45.79 -56.35
N LYS A 144 29.60 44.89 -57.14
CA LYS A 144 30.61 43.84 -56.81
C LYS A 144 30.08 42.54 -56.18
N GLN A 145 29.95 41.39 -56.88
CA GLN A 145 30.96 40.58 -57.64
C GLN A 145 32.13 40.24 -56.68
N LEU A 146 32.38 39.01 -56.22
CA LEU A 146 32.81 37.76 -56.90
C LEU A 146 33.21 36.71 -55.78
N PRO A 147 33.63 35.45 -56.04
CA PRO A 147 32.79 34.24 -56.07
C PRO A 147 33.33 33.14 -55.09
N PRO A 148 32.95 31.84 -55.22
CA PRO A 148 33.12 30.80 -54.19
C PRO A 148 34.40 29.99 -54.36
N GLU A 149 34.86 29.36 -53.29
CA GLU A 149 35.77 28.22 -53.37
C GLU A 149 35.05 26.93 -52.94
N GLN A 150 34.98 26.02 -53.91
CA GLN A 150 34.89 24.57 -53.71
C GLN A 150 36.13 24.11 -52.91
N VAL A 151 36.18 22.93 -52.32
CA VAL A 151 36.73 21.74 -52.99
C VAL A 151 36.71 20.56 -52.00
N ASP A 152 36.09 19.48 -52.47
CA ASP A 152 36.44 18.05 -52.41
C ASP A 152 36.83 17.30 -51.12
N CYS A 153 36.08 16.20 -50.94
CA CYS A 153 36.51 14.81 -50.73
C CYS A 153 37.93 14.52 -50.22
N ALA A 154 37.98 13.85 -49.06
CA ALA A 154 38.53 12.49 -48.93
C ALA A 154 37.97 11.83 -47.66
#